data_AF-Q5YR37-F1
#
_entry.id   AF-Q5YR37-F1
#
_cell.length_a   1.000
_cell.length_b   1.000
_cell.length_c   1.000
_cell.angle_alpha   90.00
_cell.angle_beta   90.00
_cell.angle_gamma   90.00
#
_symmetry.space_group_name_H-M   'P 1'
#
loop_
_entity.id
_entity.type
_entity.pdbx_description
1 polymer ?
#
loop_
_entity_poly.entity_id
_entity_poly.type
_entity_poly.pdbx_seq_one_letter_code
_entity_poly.pdbx_strand_id
1 'polypeptide(L)'
;MLFDIRTIVAALLGSYGIILVITGLVHDTAAEEAKTGGINVNLWAGLGMATFALLFLAWVLLRPVAPTSTEATVARRDSTPGSDDSTPA
;
A
#
# COMPACT_ATOMS: atom_id res chain seq x y z
N MET A 1 5.38 -8.72 -1.02
CA MET A 1 4.16 -7.91 -1.14
C MET A 1 3.92 -6.94 0.01
N LEU A 2 4.29 -7.28 1.26
CA LEU A 2 4.03 -6.41 2.42
C LEU A 2 4.63 -4.99 2.30
N PHE A 3 5.76 -4.83 1.58
CA PHE A 3 6.39 -3.55 1.25
C PHE A 3 6.06 -3.08 -0.18
N ASP A 4 4.80 -3.19 -0.61
CA ASP A 4 4.28 -2.51 -1.81
C ASP A 4 3.47 -1.29 -1.37
N ILE A 5 3.73 -0.13 -1.98
CA ILE A 5 3.01 1.12 -1.66
C ILE A 5 1.49 0.96 -1.77
N ARG A 6 1.00 0.16 -2.72
CA ARG A 6 -0.44 -0.10 -2.92
C ARG A 6 -1.04 -0.85 -1.75
N THR A 7 -0.32 -1.85 -1.23
CA THR A 7 -0.73 -2.62 -0.05
C THR A 7 -0.71 -1.74 1.20
N ILE A 8 0.31 -0.91 1.37
CA ILE A 8 0.44 0.02 2.51
C ILE A 8 -0.71 1.04 2.48
N VAL A 9 -0.97 1.68 1.33
CA VAL A 9 -2.07 2.62 1.16
C VAL A 9 -3.42 1.95 1.41
N ALA A 10 -3.65 0.75 0.86
CA ALA A 10 -4.89 0.00 1.09
C ALA A 10 -5.10 -0.32 2.58
N ALA A 11 -4.06 -0.74 3.29
CA ALA A 11 -4.13 -1.08 4.71
C ALA A 11 -4.39 0.15 5.59
N LEU A 12 -3.66 1.25 5.36
CA LEU A 12 -3.84 2.49 6.12
C LEU A 12 -5.21 3.10 5.87
N LEU A 13 -5.62 3.23 4.60
CA LEU A 13 -6.92 3.80 4.25
C LEU A 13 -8.06 2.90 4.73
N GLY A 14 -7.93 1.58 4.56
CA GLY A 14 -8.92 0.61 4.99
C GLY A 14 -9.09 0.56 6.50
N SER A 15 -8.00 0.53 7.27
CA SER A 15 -8.06 0.53 8.74
C SER A 15 -8.70 1.81 9.28
N TYR A 16 -8.33 2.98 8.77
CA TYR A 16 -8.95 4.23 9.18
C TYR A 16 -10.41 4.34 8.73
N GLY A 17 -10.73 3.88 7.52
CA GLY A 17 -12.11 3.77 7.04
C GLY A 17 -12.98 2.90 7.94
N ILE A 18 -12.48 1.76 8.42
CA ILE A 18 -13.17 0.90 9.38
C ILE A 18 -13.44 1.65 10.69
N ILE A 19 -12.45 2.38 11.21
CA ILE A 19 -12.64 3.20 12.43
C ILE A 19 -13.77 4.20 12.21
N LEU A 20 -13.78 4.92 11.08
CA LEU A 20 -14.81 5.91 10.79
C LEU A 20 -16.20 5.30 10.59
N VAL A 21 -16.30 4.12 9.97
CA VAL A 21 -17.57 3.39 9.87
C VAL A 21 -18.07 3.01 11.27
N ILE A 22 -17.20 2.47 12.12
CA ILE A 22 -17.58 2.11 13.50
C ILE A 22 -18.01 3.37 14.24
N THR A 23 -17.21 4.43 14.25
CA THR A 23 -17.54 5.71 14.90
C THR A 23 -18.86 6.26 14.38
N GLY A 24 -19.08 6.22 13.08
CA GLY A 24 -20.34 6.67 12.50
C GLY A 24 -21.54 5.83 12.94
N LEU A 25 -21.39 4.51 13.13
CA LEU A 25 -22.47 3.63 13.58
C LEU A 25 -22.74 3.75 15.09
N VAL A 26 -21.70 3.95 15.91
CA VAL A 26 -21.82 3.97 17.39
C VAL A 26 -21.88 5.36 17.99
N HIS A 27 -21.53 6.39 17.23
CA HIS A 27 -21.34 7.76 17.71
C HIS A 27 -22.07 8.78 16.81
N ASP A 28 -23.32 8.45 16.47
CA ASP A 28 -24.21 9.36 15.76
C ASP A 28 -25.02 10.18 16.76
N THR A 29 -24.58 11.41 17.01
CA THR A 29 -25.22 12.30 18.00
C THR A 29 -25.75 13.55 17.32
N ALA A 30 -26.91 14.03 17.77
CA ALA A 30 -27.54 15.24 17.24
C ALA A 30 -26.62 16.48 17.31
N ALA A 31 -25.68 16.52 18.27
CA ALA A 31 -24.70 17.60 18.39
C ALA A 31 -23.64 17.57 17.28
N GLU A 32 -23.22 16.39 16.84
CA GLU A 32 -22.29 16.25 15.71
C GLU A 32 -23.01 16.44 14.38
N GLU A 33 -24.22 15.88 14.22
CA GLU A 33 -25.06 16.09 13.04
C GLU A 33 -25.42 17.57 12.83
N ALA A 34 -25.65 18.33 13.90
CA ALA A 34 -25.93 19.75 13.80
C ALA A 34 -24.77 20.55 13.19
N LYS A 35 -23.52 20.11 13.38
CA LYS A 35 -22.33 20.74 12.79
C LYS A 35 -22.19 20.45 11.29
N THR A 36 -22.81 19.38 10.83
CA THR A 36 -22.67 18.85 9.46
C THR A 36 -23.96 18.96 8.65
N GLY A 37 -25.01 19.59 9.20
CA GLY A 37 -26.29 19.79 8.52
C GLY A 37 -27.16 18.53 8.46
N GLY A 38 -27.09 17.67 9.47
CA GLY A 38 -27.87 16.42 9.56
C GLY A 38 -27.23 15.24 8.83
N ILE A 39 -25.94 15.30 8.53
CA ILE A 39 -25.22 14.25 7.78
C ILE A 39 -24.17 13.61 8.68
N ASN A 40 -24.22 12.30 8.80
CA ASN A 40 -23.16 11.53 9.47
C ASN A 40 -21.90 11.48 8.59
N VAL A 41 -21.02 12.46 8.75
CA VAL A 41 -19.78 12.62 7.96
C VAL A 41 -18.81 11.47 8.20
N ASN A 42 -18.77 10.92 9.41
CA ASN A 42 -17.91 9.78 9.73
C ASN A 42 -18.29 8.55 8.90
N LEU A 43 -19.59 8.24 8.79
CA LEU A 43 -20.05 7.14 7.93
C LEU A 43 -19.70 7.36 6.46
N TRP A 44 -20.03 8.53 5.90
CA TRP A 44 -19.78 8.81 4.49
C TRP A 44 -18.29 8.82 4.14
N ALA A 45 -17.47 9.44 4.98
CA ALA A 45 -16.02 9.44 4.80
C ALA A 45 -15.46 8.02 4.93
N GLY A 46 -15.88 7.27 5.95
CA GLY A 46 -15.48 5.87 6.16
C GLY A 46 -15.85 4.98 4.98
N LEU A 47 -17.05 5.12 4.43
CA LEU A 47 -17.52 4.35 3.28
C LEU A 47 -16.74 4.68 1.99
N GLY A 48 -16.42 5.96 1.77
CA GLY A 48 -15.54 6.38 0.69
C GLY A 48 -14.15 5.73 0.81
N MET A 49 -13.54 5.82 1.99
CA MET A 49 -12.24 5.21 2.25
C MET A 49 -12.24 3.69 2.10
N ALA A 50 -13.28 3.01 2.59
CA ALA A 50 -13.44 1.57 2.44
C ALA A 50 -13.54 1.18 0.96
N THR A 51 -14.30 1.93 0.16
CA THR A 51 -14.43 1.71 -1.28
C THR A 51 -13.07 1.82 -1.98
N PHE A 52 -12.32 2.89 -1.72
CA PHE A 52 -10.98 3.06 -2.28
C PHE A 52 -10.00 1.97 -1.82
N ALA A 53 -10.04 1.57 -0.54
CA ALA A 53 -9.20 0.50 -0.03
C ALA A 53 -9.47 -0.83 -0.75
N LEU A 54 -10.75 -1.16 -1.00
CA LEU A 54 -11.13 -2.34 -1.77
C LEU A 54 -10.65 -2.27 -3.22
N LEU A 55 -10.73 -1.10 -3.87
CA LEU A 55 -10.21 -0.90 -5.23
C LEU A 55 -8.69 -1.12 -5.29
N PHE A 56 -7.94 -0.58 -4.33
CA PHE A 56 -6.51 -0.80 -4.25
C PHE A 56 -6.17 -2.26 -3.98
N LEU A 57 -6.90 -2.92 -3.07
CA LEU A 57 -6.70 -4.34 -2.77
C LEU A 57 -6.96 -5.20 -4.02
N ALA A 58 -8.06 -4.94 -4.73
CA ALA A 58 -8.37 -5.58 -6.00
C ALA A 58 -7.23 -5.38 -7.02
N TRP A 59 -6.67 -4.17 -7.11
CA TRP A 59 -5.55 -3.87 -7.99
C TRP A 59 -4.24 -4.60 -7.60
N VAL A 60 -3.96 -4.76 -6.30
CA VAL A 60 -2.82 -5.57 -5.82
C VAL A 60 -2.97 -7.03 -6.27
N LEU A 61 -4.19 -7.57 -6.13
CA LEU A 61 -4.51 -8.94 -6.55
C LEU A 61 -4.42 -9.10 -8.08
N LEU A 62 -4.87 -8.12 -8.85
CA LEU A 62 -4.88 -8.17 -10.32
C LEU A 62 -3.51 -7.91 -10.96
N ARG A 63 -2.64 -7.12 -10.32
CA ARG A 63 -1.28 -6.83 -10.79
C ARG A 63 -0.23 -7.05 -9.68
N PRO A 64 0.15 -8.31 -9.42
CA PRO A 64 1.25 -8.65 -8.50
C PRO A 64 2.59 -8.04 -8.96
N VAL A 65 3.40 -7.52 -8.02
CA VAL A 65 4.79 -7.11 -8.31
C VAL A 65 5.67 -8.35 -8.37
N ALA A 66 6.39 -8.54 -9.48
CA ALA A 66 7.36 -9.61 -9.62
C ALA A 66 8.63 -9.30 -8.81
N PRO A 67 9.21 -10.29 -8.11
CA PRO A 67 10.50 -10.10 -7.44
C PRO A 67 11.61 -9.87 -8.47
N THR A 68 12.44 -8.84 -8.25
CA THR A 68 13.64 -8.57 -9.05
C THR A 68 14.75 -9.54 -8.65
N SER A 69 15.12 -10.46 -9.54
CA SER A 69 16.28 -11.36 -9.37
C SER A 69 17.59 -10.57 -9.52
N THR A 70 18.02 -9.91 -8.44
CA THR A 70 19.30 -9.16 -8.41
C THR A 70 20.54 -10.08 -8.40
N GLU A 71 20.37 -11.38 -8.16
CA GLU A 71 21.48 -12.33 -7.94
C GLU A 71 22.34 -12.61 -9.19
N ALA A 72 21.78 -12.48 -10.40
CA ALA A 72 22.52 -12.79 -11.64
C ALA A 72 23.60 -11.75 -12.02
N THR A 73 23.53 -10.52 -11.50
CA THR A 73 24.43 -9.43 -11.92
C THR A 73 25.72 -9.37 -11.09
N VAL A 74 25.72 -9.88 -9.86
CA VAL A 74 26.91 -9.88 -8.99
C VAL A 74 27.84 -11.04 -9.35
N ALA A 75 27.31 -12.24 -9.59
CA ALA A 75 28.08 -13.42 -10.00
C ALA A 75 28.83 -13.24 -11.34
N ARG A 76 28.32 -12.41 -12.26
CA ARG A 76 28.98 -12.09 -13.53
C ARG A 76 30.10 -11.04 -13.39
N ARG A 77 30.07 -10.21 -12.35
CA ARG A 77 31.11 -9.21 -12.10
C ARG A 77 32.34 -9.82 -11.41
N ASP A 78 32.15 -10.88 -10.64
CA ASP A 78 33.23 -11.59 -9.94
C ASP A 78 33.88 -12.70 -10.79
N SER A 79 33.28 -13.03 -11.95
CA SER A 79 33.79 -14.02 -12.92
C SER A 79 34.44 -13.38 -14.14
N THR A 80 34.97 -12.16 -14.01
CA THR A 80 36.05 -11.71 -14.90
C THR A 80 37.35 -12.10 -14.21
N PRO A 81 37.98 -13.25 -14.55
CA PRO A 81 39.38 -13.45 -14.19
C PRO A 81 40.13 -12.23 -14.68
N GLY A 82 40.89 -11.60 -13.79
CA GLY A 82 41.85 -10.58 -14.19
C GLY A 82 42.63 -11.15 -15.37
N SER A 83 42.46 -10.52 -16.53
CA SER A 83 43.30 -10.78 -17.68
C SER A 83 44.74 -10.63 -17.21
N ASP A 84 45.48 -11.73 -17.29
CA ASP A 84 46.92 -11.78 -17.23
C ASP A 84 47.53 -10.52 -17.84
N ASP A 85 48.06 -9.63 -17.01
CA ASP A 85 49.15 -8.74 -17.40
C ASP A 85 50.40 -9.20 -16.64
N SER A 86 50.76 -10.46 -16.89
CA SER A 86 52.13 -10.90 -16.82
C SER A 86 52.74 -10.60 -18.18
N THR A 87 53.25 -9.38 -18.38
CA THR A 87 54.15 -9.08 -19.51
C THR A 87 55.59 -9.31 -19.06
N PRO A 88 56.29 -10.36 -19.51
CA PRO A 88 57.72 -10.51 -19.32
C PRO A 88 58.46 -9.95 -20.55
N ALA A 89 59.31 -8.95 -20.35
CA ALA A 89 60.49 -8.68 -21.17
C ALA A 89 61.47 -7.78 -20.40
#